data_AF-A0ABD3W3X3-F1
#
_entry.id   AF-A0ABD3W3X3-F1
#
_cell.length_a   1.000
_cell.length_b   1.000
_cell.length_c   1.000
_cell.angle_alpha   90.00
_cell.angle_beta   90.00
_cell.angle_gamma   90.00
#
_symmetry.space_group_name_H-M   'P 1'
#
loop_
_entity.id
_entity.type
_entity.pdbx_description
1 polymer ?
#
loop_
_entity_poly.entity_id
_entity_poly.type
_entity_poly.pdbx_seq_one_letter_code
_entity_poly.pdbx_strand_id
1 'polypeptide(L)'
;MFIPRYDHCFCSRCHIGRGDKEVYYRGNPPKSYILPLGWHRFGLQVNHIPKGVSTDEIYKTWHMAFHGTRVENLVSIWKIGFEIPGGRTAKGAVIKPCKGHFNYNFGPDNFDHKQIFLTPSPTYAGKAAYSRPHKFYDRVTQQSYDCQVALQVRIKPGSYVIGRETIGEWNIDPHVRDEKIEWSTKDRNATMTTGLLVRMQ
;
A
#
# COMPACT_ATOMS: atom_id res chain seq x y z
N MET A 1 -15.06 -5.64 -9.94
CA MET A 1 -14.01 -5.59 -8.90
C MET A 1 -12.62 -5.64 -9.53
N PHE A 2 -12.24 -6.74 -10.18
CA PHE A 2 -10.95 -6.84 -10.87
C PHE A 2 -11.04 -6.39 -12.34
N ILE A 3 -9.93 -5.90 -12.88
CA ILE A 3 -9.79 -5.49 -14.27
C ILE A 3 -8.55 -6.21 -14.86
N PRO A 4 -8.71 -7.42 -15.43
CA PRO A 4 -7.59 -8.32 -15.76
C PRO A 4 -6.56 -7.76 -16.73
N ARG A 5 -6.96 -6.84 -17.63
CA ARG A 5 -6.02 -6.19 -18.55
C ARG A 5 -4.92 -5.36 -17.85
N TYR A 6 -5.07 -5.10 -16.56
CA TYR A 6 -4.09 -4.40 -15.74
C TYR A 6 -3.34 -5.34 -14.78
N ASP A 7 -3.58 -6.65 -14.85
CA ASP A 7 -2.87 -7.60 -14.00
C ASP A 7 -1.39 -7.68 -14.41
N HIS A 8 -0.52 -7.87 -13.42
CA HIS A 8 0.90 -7.89 -13.69
C HIS A 8 1.67 -8.80 -12.73
N CYS A 9 2.43 -9.74 -13.28
CA CYS A 9 3.35 -10.56 -12.52
C CYS A 9 4.72 -9.86 -12.42
N PHE A 10 5.22 -9.67 -11.20
CA PHE A 10 6.53 -9.10 -10.91
C PHE A 10 7.51 -10.14 -10.37
N CYS A 11 7.32 -11.43 -10.63
CA CYS A 11 8.35 -12.43 -10.36
C CYS A 11 9.61 -12.12 -11.18
N SER A 12 10.77 -12.61 -10.74
CA SER A 12 12.07 -12.32 -11.37
C SER A 12 12.08 -12.65 -12.87
N ARG A 13 11.46 -13.76 -13.27
CA ARG A 13 11.34 -14.15 -14.69
C ARG A 13 10.57 -13.12 -15.51
N CYS A 14 9.41 -12.69 -15.02
CA CYS A 14 8.56 -11.73 -15.71
C CYS A 14 9.17 -10.32 -15.74
N HIS A 15 9.84 -9.93 -14.65
CA HIS A 15 10.57 -8.66 -14.56
C HIS A 15 11.71 -8.60 -15.59
N ILE A 16 12.60 -9.60 -15.58
CA ILE A 16 13.72 -9.70 -16.53
C ILE A 16 13.20 -9.80 -17.97
N GLY A 17 12.19 -10.63 -18.22
CA GLY A 17 11.61 -10.82 -19.55
C GLY A 17 11.02 -9.56 -20.17
N ARG A 18 10.60 -8.57 -19.36
CA ARG A 18 10.12 -7.26 -19.84
C ARG A 18 11.21 -6.21 -19.95
N GLY A 19 12.37 -6.42 -19.32
CA GLY A 19 13.40 -5.38 -19.19
C GLY A 19 12.97 -4.21 -18.29
N ASP A 20 12.14 -4.50 -17.29
CA ASP A 20 11.68 -3.49 -16.33
C ASP A 20 12.86 -2.97 -15.48
N LYS A 21 12.74 -1.72 -14.98
CA LYS A 21 13.67 -1.17 -13.98
C LYS A 21 13.16 -1.46 -12.56
N GLU A 22 14.03 -1.43 -11.57
CA GLU A 22 13.57 -1.56 -10.17
C GLU A 22 12.95 -0.27 -9.65
N VAL A 23 13.42 0.89 -10.15
CA VAL A 23 12.98 2.22 -9.72
C VAL A 23 12.32 2.96 -10.87
N TYR A 24 11.15 3.53 -10.60
CA TYR A 24 10.39 4.36 -11.54
C TYR A 24 9.98 5.68 -10.88
N TYR A 25 9.61 6.67 -11.72
CA TYR A 25 9.14 7.98 -11.27
C TYR A 25 7.72 8.24 -11.77
N ARG A 26 6.85 8.76 -10.88
CA ARG A 26 5.46 9.13 -11.21
C ARG A 26 5.02 10.38 -10.47
N GLY A 27 3.99 11.01 -11.01
CA GLY A 27 3.33 12.20 -10.49
C GLY A 27 4.04 13.51 -10.81
N ASN A 28 3.49 14.60 -10.29
CA ASN A 28 3.97 15.97 -10.53
C ASN A 28 3.98 16.78 -9.21
N PRO A 29 5.17 17.16 -8.69
CA PRO A 29 6.50 16.86 -9.22
C PRO A 29 6.83 15.35 -9.17
N PRO A 30 7.69 14.82 -10.03
CA PRO A 30 8.00 13.39 -10.03
C PRO A 30 8.57 12.89 -8.69
N LYS A 31 8.06 11.75 -8.21
CA LYS A 31 8.60 10.99 -7.06
C LYS A 31 8.94 9.57 -7.45
N SER A 32 10.05 9.07 -6.92
CA SER A 32 10.46 7.68 -7.12
C SER A 32 9.57 6.72 -6.33
N TYR A 33 9.39 5.52 -6.88
CA TYR A 33 8.83 4.36 -6.19
C TYR A 33 9.49 3.09 -6.72
N ILE A 34 9.44 2.04 -5.91
CA ILE A 34 10.09 0.76 -6.22
C ILE A 34 9.05 -0.18 -6.83
N LEU A 35 9.45 -0.89 -7.88
CA LEU A 35 8.61 -1.90 -8.51
C LEU A 35 8.39 -3.06 -7.51
N PRO A 36 7.17 -3.62 -7.39
CA PRO A 36 6.88 -4.66 -6.40
C PRO A 36 7.40 -6.03 -6.85
N LEU A 37 8.72 -6.17 -6.96
CA LEU A 37 9.40 -7.42 -7.30
C LEU A 37 9.00 -8.55 -6.35
N GLY A 38 8.70 -9.72 -6.91
CA GLY A 38 8.19 -10.89 -6.19
C GLY A 38 6.68 -10.87 -5.92
N TRP A 39 5.97 -9.79 -6.26
CA TRP A 39 4.51 -9.71 -6.09
C TRP A 39 3.76 -10.01 -7.40
N HIS A 40 2.50 -10.36 -7.27
CA HIS A 40 1.52 -10.33 -8.36
C HIS A 40 0.52 -9.20 -8.10
N ARG A 41 0.30 -8.35 -9.09
CA ARG A 41 -0.69 -7.28 -9.06
C ARG A 41 -1.95 -7.72 -9.77
N PHE A 42 -3.08 -7.63 -9.09
CA PHE A 42 -4.40 -7.66 -9.69
C PHE A 42 -4.94 -6.24 -9.80
N GLY A 43 -5.31 -5.82 -11.02
CA GLY A 43 -5.89 -4.51 -11.27
C GLY A 43 -7.27 -4.40 -10.61
N LEU A 44 -7.50 -3.33 -9.86
CA LEU A 44 -8.79 -3.07 -9.23
C LEU A 44 -9.56 -1.98 -9.98
N GLN A 45 -10.87 -2.17 -10.07
CA GLN A 45 -11.80 -1.10 -10.39
C GLN A 45 -11.76 -0.06 -9.28
N VAL A 46 -11.62 1.20 -9.68
CA VAL A 46 -11.61 2.33 -8.76
C VAL A 46 -13.04 2.59 -8.29
N ASN A 47 -13.28 2.46 -6.99
CA ASN A 47 -14.60 2.70 -6.39
C ASN A 47 -14.74 4.08 -5.76
N HIS A 48 -13.63 4.73 -5.41
CA HIS A 48 -13.62 6.04 -4.78
C HIS A 48 -12.67 6.96 -5.55
N ILE A 49 -13.27 7.91 -6.26
CA ILE A 49 -12.55 8.98 -6.96
C ILE A 49 -12.84 10.27 -6.16
N PRO A 50 -11.80 11.00 -5.73
CA PRO A 50 -11.99 12.31 -5.09
C PRO A 50 -12.81 13.24 -5.98
N LYS A 51 -13.67 14.07 -5.38
CA LYS A 51 -14.50 15.00 -6.15
C LYS A 51 -13.65 16.01 -6.92
N GLY A 52 -14.05 16.32 -8.15
CA GLY A 52 -13.44 17.37 -8.96
C GLY A 52 -12.13 16.98 -9.65
N VAL A 53 -11.77 15.68 -9.67
CA VAL A 53 -10.59 15.17 -10.38
C VAL A 53 -10.96 13.93 -11.18
N SER A 54 -10.41 13.81 -12.40
CA SER A 54 -10.61 12.61 -13.24
C SER A 54 -9.61 11.50 -12.87
N THR A 55 -9.94 10.25 -13.17
CA THR A 55 -8.98 9.14 -13.01
C THR A 55 -7.71 9.34 -13.83
N ASP A 56 -7.84 9.87 -15.04
CA ASP A 56 -6.72 10.11 -15.94
C ASP A 56 -5.76 11.17 -15.38
N GLU A 57 -6.32 12.22 -14.78
CA GLU A 57 -5.51 13.21 -14.08
C GLU A 57 -4.78 12.57 -12.90
N ILE A 58 -5.45 11.79 -12.05
CA ILE A 58 -4.81 11.08 -10.93
C ILE A 58 -3.66 10.19 -11.43
N TYR A 59 -3.88 9.39 -12.48
CA TYR A 59 -2.85 8.50 -13.00
C TYR A 59 -1.62 9.26 -13.54
N LYS A 60 -1.81 10.49 -14.04
CA LYS A 60 -0.75 11.37 -14.56
C LYS A 60 -0.03 12.14 -13.46
N THR A 61 -0.75 12.69 -12.49
CA THR A 61 -0.22 13.68 -11.55
C THR A 61 0.03 13.13 -10.14
N TRP A 62 -0.59 12.03 -9.73
CA TRP A 62 -0.42 11.49 -8.38
C TRP A 62 0.75 10.51 -8.27
N HIS A 63 1.39 10.53 -7.10
CA HIS A 63 2.51 9.63 -6.80
C HIS A 63 2.01 8.20 -6.61
N MET A 64 2.91 7.24 -6.83
CA MET A 64 2.67 5.83 -6.54
C MET A 64 3.13 5.49 -5.12
N ALA A 65 2.33 4.74 -4.39
CA ALA A 65 2.68 4.22 -3.07
C ALA A 65 2.02 2.86 -2.82
N PHE A 66 2.39 2.24 -1.71
CA PHE A 66 1.93 0.93 -1.27
C PHE A 66 1.43 0.99 0.17
N HIS A 67 0.46 0.14 0.50
CA HIS A 67 -0.06 -0.04 1.84
C HIS A 67 -0.06 -1.52 2.20
N GLY A 68 0.80 -1.93 3.14
CA GLY A 68 0.71 -3.26 3.75
C GLY A 68 -0.56 -3.37 4.57
N THR A 69 -1.31 -4.48 4.41
CA THR A 69 -2.52 -4.70 5.20
C THR A 69 -2.80 -6.18 5.40
N ARG A 70 -3.86 -6.48 6.13
CA ARG A 70 -4.33 -7.85 6.35
C ARG A 70 -5.49 -8.18 5.40
N VAL A 71 -5.66 -9.47 5.11
CA VAL A 71 -6.68 -9.97 4.17
C VAL A 71 -8.08 -9.52 4.60
N GLU A 72 -8.38 -9.52 5.90
CA GLU A 72 -9.66 -9.08 6.45
C GLU A 72 -10.02 -7.62 6.15
N ASN A 73 -9.02 -6.76 5.89
CA ASN A 73 -9.24 -5.33 5.65
C ASN A 73 -9.43 -4.98 4.16
N LEU A 74 -9.03 -5.87 3.24
CA LEU A 74 -8.97 -5.59 1.80
C LEU A 74 -10.31 -5.13 1.22
N VAL A 75 -11.38 -5.87 1.51
CA VAL A 75 -12.72 -5.56 0.97
C VAL A 75 -13.23 -4.23 1.50
N SER A 76 -12.97 -3.93 2.78
CA SER A 76 -13.34 -2.65 3.39
C SER A 76 -12.61 -1.51 2.67
N ILE A 77 -11.27 -1.55 2.62
CA ILE A 77 -10.47 -0.50 2.01
C ILE A 77 -10.83 -0.30 0.52
N TRP A 78 -11.10 -1.37 -0.21
CA TRP A 78 -11.53 -1.27 -1.61
C TRP A 78 -12.94 -0.67 -1.78
N LYS A 79 -13.90 -1.00 -0.90
CA LYS A 79 -15.28 -0.49 -1.00
C LYS A 79 -15.44 0.95 -0.53
N ILE A 80 -14.84 1.30 0.60
CA ILE A 80 -15.09 2.58 1.29
C ILE A 80 -13.88 3.52 1.30
N GLY A 81 -12.71 3.06 0.84
CA GLY A 81 -11.47 3.81 0.92
C GLY A 81 -10.73 3.59 2.24
N PHE A 82 -9.62 4.31 2.41
CA PHE A 82 -8.86 4.27 3.65
C PHE A 82 -9.60 5.00 4.77
N GLU A 83 -9.76 4.30 5.88
CA GLU A 83 -10.33 4.87 7.09
C GLU A 83 -9.23 5.23 8.08
N ILE A 84 -9.39 6.38 8.73
CA ILE A 84 -8.45 6.88 9.73
C ILE A 84 -8.88 6.34 11.11
N PRO A 85 -8.00 5.64 11.85
CA PRO A 85 -8.29 5.21 13.21
C PRO A 85 -8.74 6.38 14.09
N GLY A 86 -9.78 6.18 14.90
CA GLY A 86 -10.44 7.23 15.68
C GLY A 86 -11.49 8.05 14.92
N GLY A 87 -11.64 7.83 13.60
CA GLY A 87 -12.76 8.32 12.82
C GLY A 87 -14.08 7.61 13.15
N ARG A 88 -15.19 8.15 12.63
CA ARG A 88 -16.52 7.52 12.71
C ARG A 88 -16.90 7.02 11.32
N THR A 89 -17.29 5.75 11.23
CA THR A 89 -17.95 5.23 10.02
C THR A 89 -19.23 6.03 9.72
N ALA A 90 -19.76 5.90 8.50
CA ALA A 90 -21.06 6.49 8.13
C ALA A 90 -22.21 6.07 9.07
N LYS A 91 -22.05 4.96 9.81
CA LYS A 91 -22.99 4.44 10.81
C LYS A 91 -22.65 4.85 12.26
N GLY A 92 -21.72 5.78 12.46
CA GLY A 92 -21.34 6.31 13.77
C GLY A 92 -20.38 5.44 14.60
N ALA A 93 -20.03 4.24 14.14
CA ALA A 93 -19.08 3.37 14.85
C ALA A 93 -17.67 3.95 14.81
N VAL A 94 -16.99 3.95 15.97
CA VAL A 94 -15.60 4.40 16.12
C VAL A 94 -14.66 3.35 15.55
N ILE A 95 -13.77 3.76 14.66
CA ILE A 95 -12.77 2.90 14.02
C ILE A 95 -11.64 2.71 15.03
N LYS A 96 -11.58 1.51 15.63
CA LYS A 96 -10.55 1.20 16.63
C LYS A 96 -9.19 1.01 15.94
N PRO A 97 -8.08 1.49 16.52
CA PRO A 97 -6.74 1.11 16.06
C PRO A 97 -6.58 -0.41 16.08
N CYS A 98 -6.10 -1.01 14.99
CA CYS A 98 -5.76 -2.44 14.97
C CYS A 98 -4.53 -2.67 15.87
N LYS A 99 -4.67 -3.55 16.89
CA LYS A 99 -3.54 -3.97 17.74
C LYS A 99 -2.41 -4.54 16.88
N GLY A 100 -1.20 -4.00 17.05
CA GLY A 100 0.03 -4.48 16.40
C GLY A 100 0.39 -3.83 15.06
N HIS A 101 -0.35 -2.81 14.58
CA HIS A 101 0.03 -2.06 13.37
C HIS A 101 1.13 -0.99 13.61
N PHE A 102 1.46 -0.72 14.88
CA PHE A 102 2.49 0.24 15.30
C PHE A 102 3.16 -0.30 16.56
N ASN A 103 4.47 -0.04 16.71
CA ASN A 103 5.16 -0.27 17.96
C ASN A 103 5.25 1.06 18.73
N TYR A 104 4.59 1.16 19.89
CA TYR A 104 4.59 2.36 20.73
C TYR A 104 6.00 2.77 21.21
N ASN A 105 6.97 1.85 21.12
CA ASN A 105 8.34 2.09 21.56
C ASN A 105 9.26 2.62 20.45
N PHE A 106 8.80 2.68 19.20
CA PHE A 106 9.64 3.03 18.03
C PHE A 106 9.12 4.24 17.23
N GLY A 107 8.01 4.84 17.65
CA GLY A 107 7.55 6.14 17.15
C GLY A 107 8.16 7.30 17.95
N PRO A 108 8.35 8.50 17.35
CA PRO A 108 8.70 9.70 18.11
C PRO A 108 7.65 9.99 19.20
N ASP A 109 8.07 10.67 20.28
CA ASP A 109 7.15 11.13 21.33
C ASP A 109 5.96 11.88 20.70
N ASN A 110 4.73 11.50 21.07
CA ASN A 110 3.45 12.00 20.51
C ASN A 110 3.11 11.57 19.06
N PHE A 111 3.56 10.41 18.59
CA PHE A 111 3.17 9.89 17.27
C PHE A 111 1.65 9.79 17.10
N ASP A 112 1.10 10.55 16.14
CA ASP A 112 -0.33 10.52 15.85
C ASP A 112 -0.68 9.28 15.00
N HIS A 113 -1.30 8.27 15.61
CA HIS A 113 -1.73 7.06 14.93
C HIS A 113 -3.02 7.24 14.09
N LYS A 114 -3.62 8.44 14.08
CA LYS A 114 -4.85 8.75 13.33
C LYS A 114 -4.51 9.26 11.93
N GLN A 115 -3.84 8.43 11.14
CA GLN A 115 -3.48 8.76 9.77
C GLN A 115 -3.36 7.50 8.92
N ILE A 116 -3.34 7.69 7.61
CA ILE A 116 -3.12 6.64 6.61
C ILE A 116 -1.61 6.56 6.37
N PHE A 117 -1.04 5.38 6.57
CA PHE A 117 0.37 5.10 6.33
C PHE A 117 0.57 4.38 5.00
N LEU A 118 1.54 4.87 4.24
CA LEU A 118 1.88 4.44 2.89
C LEU A 118 3.41 4.42 2.76
N THR A 119 3.92 3.87 1.67
CA THR A 119 5.36 3.82 1.40
C THR A 119 5.64 3.72 -0.09
N PRO A 120 6.75 4.27 -0.60
CA PRO A 120 7.20 4.01 -1.96
C PRO A 120 7.88 2.64 -2.11
N SER A 121 8.10 1.92 -1.01
CA SER A 121 8.77 0.61 -0.97
C SER A 121 7.77 -0.54 -0.73
N PRO A 122 7.56 -1.42 -1.70
CA PRO A 122 6.77 -2.64 -1.51
C PRO A 122 7.46 -3.62 -0.56
N THR A 123 8.79 -3.55 -0.42
CA THR A 123 9.55 -4.31 0.58
C THR A 123 9.14 -3.90 2.00
N TYR A 124 9.08 -2.60 2.28
CA TYR A 124 8.60 -2.07 3.55
C TYR A 124 7.12 -2.40 3.78
N ALA A 125 6.26 -2.18 2.77
CA ALA A 125 4.84 -2.56 2.86
C ALA A 125 4.63 -4.07 3.11
N GLY A 126 5.57 -4.91 2.67
CA GLY A 126 5.56 -6.36 2.84
C GLY A 126 6.11 -6.87 4.18
N LYS A 127 6.57 -5.99 5.08
CA LYS A 127 7.03 -6.41 6.41
C LYS A 127 5.87 -6.97 7.22
N ALA A 128 6.15 -8.01 8.03
CA ALA A 128 5.11 -8.74 8.77
C ALA A 128 4.29 -7.85 9.74
N ALA A 129 4.87 -6.73 10.20
CA ALA A 129 4.18 -5.72 10.99
C ALA A 129 2.99 -5.08 10.25
N TYR A 130 3.09 -4.92 8.93
CA TYR A 130 2.06 -4.28 8.09
C TYR A 130 1.26 -5.28 7.27
N SER A 131 1.95 -6.27 6.70
CA SER A 131 1.36 -7.33 5.88
C SER A 131 1.62 -8.69 6.53
N ARG A 132 0.79 -9.06 7.50
CA ARG A 132 0.93 -10.33 8.21
C ARG A 132 0.69 -11.50 7.23
N PRO A 133 1.58 -12.51 7.15
CA PRO A 133 1.32 -13.72 6.37
C PRO A 133 -0.01 -14.37 6.77
N HIS A 134 -0.75 -14.81 5.77
CA HIS A 134 -2.04 -15.48 5.88
C HIS A 134 -1.99 -16.78 5.10
N LYS A 135 -2.37 -17.89 5.75
CA LYS A 135 -2.42 -19.19 5.12
C LYS A 135 -3.64 -19.28 4.20
N PHE A 136 -3.41 -19.38 2.89
CA PHE A 136 -4.43 -19.60 1.88
C PHE A 136 -4.47 -21.07 1.47
N TYR A 137 -5.64 -21.69 1.52
CA TYR A 137 -5.85 -23.06 1.05
C TYR A 137 -6.43 -23.04 -0.37
N ASP A 138 -5.63 -23.47 -1.35
CA ASP A 138 -6.10 -23.65 -2.71
C ASP A 138 -6.86 -24.97 -2.83
N ARG A 139 -8.15 -24.86 -3.13
CA ARG A 139 -9.04 -26.02 -3.30
C ARG A 139 -8.78 -26.78 -4.60
N VAL A 140 -8.15 -26.16 -5.60
CA VAL A 140 -7.84 -26.81 -6.87
C VAL A 140 -6.63 -27.70 -6.71
N THR A 141 -5.53 -27.17 -6.18
CA THR A 141 -4.29 -27.95 -6.00
C THR A 141 -4.24 -28.72 -4.67
N GLN A 142 -5.18 -28.47 -3.75
CA GLN A 142 -5.20 -29.01 -2.38
C GLN A 142 -3.93 -28.64 -1.58
N GLN A 143 -3.33 -27.49 -1.88
CA GLN A 143 -2.12 -27.00 -1.22
C GLN A 143 -2.41 -25.76 -0.37
N SER A 144 -1.65 -25.61 0.70
CA SER A 144 -1.63 -24.39 1.51
C SER A 144 -0.44 -23.53 1.13
N TYR A 145 -0.67 -22.23 1.00
CA TYR A 145 0.37 -21.24 0.72
C TYR A 145 0.35 -20.16 1.79
N ASP A 146 1.51 -19.71 2.22
CA ASP A 146 1.60 -18.50 3.05
C ASP A 146 1.64 -17.29 2.12
N CYS A 147 0.65 -16.41 2.28
CA CYS A 147 0.45 -15.28 1.39
C CYS A 147 0.47 -13.98 2.18
N GLN A 148 1.08 -12.95 1.60
CA GLN A 148 1.02 -11.58 2.08
C GLN A 148 0.27 -10.72 1.08
N VAL A 149 -0.40 -9.68 1.59
CA VAL A 149 -1.21 -8.77 0.77
C VAL A 149 -0.85 -7.31 1.04
N ALA A 150 -0.84 -6.52 -0.02
CA ALA A 150 -0.69 -5.08 0.04
C ALA A 150 -1.58 -4.42 -1.01
N LEU A 151 -1.81 -3.12 -0.88
CA LEU A 151 -2.56 -2.33 -1.85
C LEU A 151 -1.62 -1.39 -2.59
N GLN A 152 -1.78 -1.30 -3.90
CA GLN A 152 -1.15 -0.27 -4.73
C GLN A 152 -2.06 0.96 -4.76
N VAL A 153 -1.53 2.11 -4.34
CA VAL A 153 -2.28 3.33 -4.08
C VAL A 153 -1.69 4.49 -4.86
N ARG A 154 -2.54 5.37 -5.38
CA ARG A 154 -2.17 6.71 -5.83
C ARG A 154 -2.37 7.68 -4.69
N ILE A 155 -1.40 8.56 -4.44
CA ILE A 155 -1.47 9.57 -3.38
C ILE A 155 -1.23 10.97 -3.94
N LYS A 156 -2.06 11.93 -3.54
CA LYS A 156 -2.01 13.31 -4.03
C LYS A 156 -0.68 13.99 -3.64
N PRO A 157 0.02 14.66 -4.57
CA PRO A 157 1.19 15.46 -4.21
C PRO A 157 0.82 16.56 -3.23
N GLY A 158 1.67 16.80 -2.22
CA GLY A 158 1.47 17.84 -1.20
C GLY A 158 0.46 17.50 -0.09
N SER A 159 -0.21 16.34 -0.14
CA SER A 159 -1.18 15.94 0.88
C SER A 159 -0.61 15.04 1.98
N TYR A 160 0.68 14.76 1.97
CA TYR A 160 1.31 13.78 2.84
C TYR A 160 2.67 14.27 3.32
N VAL A 161 3.11 13.74 4.45
CA VAL A 161 4.44 13.95 5.01
C VAL A 161 5.31 12.72 4.79
N ILE A 162 6.61 12.93 4.73
CA ILE A 162 7.62 11.88 4.58
C ILE A 162 8.36 11.77 5.90
N GLY A 163 8.51 10.56 6.41
CA GLY A 163 9.12 10.26 7.69
C GLY A 163 9.96 8.98 7.68
N ARG A 164 10.53 8.72 8.85
CA ARG A 164 11.36 7.53 9.11
C ARG A 164 10.51 6.28 9.29
N GLU A 165 11.17 5.14 9.13
CA GLU A 165 10.61 3.83 9.48
C GLU A 165 10.18 3.74 10.96
N THR A 166 9.25 2.85 11.27
CA THR A 166 8.65 2.67 12.61
C THR A 166 8.72 1.23 13.13
N ILE A 167 9.52 0.37 12.51
CA ILE A 167 9.69 -1.05 12.88
C ILE A 167 11.05 -1.34 13.55
N GLY A 168 11.96 -0.37 13.62
CA GLY A 168 13.28 -0.52 14.26
C GLY A 168 14.27 -1.34 13.44
N GLU A 169 14.11 -1.40 12.12
CA GLU A 169 15.02 -2.09 11.20
C GLU A 169 15.87 -1.09 10.41
N TRP A 170 17.02 -1.54 9.90
CA TRP A 170 17.94 -0.72 9.11
C TRP A 170 18.18 -1.31 7.73
N ASN A 171 18.46 -0.43 6.76
CA ASN A 171 18.69 -0.76 5.36
C ASN A 171 17.54 -1.60 4.77
N ILE A 172 16.31 -1.15 5.00
CA ILE A 172 15.12 -1.95 4.72
C ILE A 172 14.91 -2.13 3.21
N ASP A 173 15.16 -1.08 2.45
CA ASP A 173 15.07 -1.07 0.99
C ASP A 173 16.37 -0.52 0.38
N PRO A 174 16.94 -1.18 -0.64
CA PRO A 174 18.21 -0.74 -1.23
C PRO A 174 18.13 0.61 -1.94
N HIS A 175 16.93 1.07 -2.30
CA HIS A 175 16.71 2.28 -3.10
C HIS A 175 16.01 3.40 -2.33
N VAL A 176 15.44 3.09 -1.16
CA VAL A 176 14.73 4.06 -0.32
C VAL A 176 15.38 4.13 1.05
N ARG A 177 15.90 5.30 1.39
CA ARG A 177 16.48 5.57 2.71
C ARG A 177 15.44 5.40 3.81
N ASP A 178 15.84 4.78 4.92
CA ASP A 178 14.98 4.52 6.08
C ASP A 178 14.37 5.81 6.67
N GLU A 179 15.04 6.96 6.57
CA GLU A 179 14.51 8.25 7.04
C GLU A 179 13.38 8.83 6.17
N LYS A 180 13.10 8.22 5.01
CA LYS A 180 12.13 8.70 4.03
C LYS A 180 11.17 7.62 3.52
N ILE A 181 11.19 6.44 4.15
CA ILE A 181 10.49 5.25 3.67
C ILE A 181 9.00 5.23 4.06
N GLU A 182 8.62 5.95 5.11
CA GLU A 182 7.23 6.01 5.58
C GLU A 182 6.57 7.32 5.15
N TRP A 183 5.41 7.22 4.50
CA TRP A 183 4.59 8.36 4.09
C TRP A 183 3.29 8.34 4.89
N SER A 184 2.83 9.48 5.37
CA SER A 184 1.56 9.55 6.12
C SER A 184 0.68 10.73 5.70
N THR A 185 -0.63 10.51 5.71
CA THR A 185 -1.62 11.55 5.40
C THR A 185 -2.84 11.44 6.29
N LYS A 186 -3.42 12.60 6.63
CA LYS A 186 -4.70 12.74 7.34
C LYS A 186 -5.87 13.02 6.39
N ASP A 187 -5.61 13.16 5.08
CA ASP A 187 -6.64 13.39 4.08
C ASP A 187 -7.04 12.08 3.42
N ARG A 188 -8.20 11.53 3.83
CA ARG A 188 -8.74 10.31 3.21
C ARG A 188 -9.02 10.45 1.72
N ASN A 189 -9.33 11.67 1.26
CA ASN A 189 -9.62 11.95 -0.14
C ASN A 189 -8.34 12.15 -0.97
N ALA A 190 -7.17 12.09 -0.35
CA ALA A 190 -5.90 12.19 -1.04
C ALA A 190 -5.33 10.84 -1.49
N THR A 191 -6.14 9.77 -1.44
CA THR A 191 -5.73 8.42 -1.82
C THR A 191 -6.71 7.77 -2.79
N MET A 192 -6.19 6.94 -3.69
CA MET A 192 -6.98 6.13 -4.61
C MET A 192 -6.35 4.75 -4.77
N THR A 193 -7.04 3.70 -4.33
CA THR A 193 -6.59 2.32 -4.47
C THR A 193 -6.77 1.83 -5.90
N THR A 194 -5.71 1.29 -6.51
CA THR A 194 -5.68 0.93 -7.94
C THR A 194 -5.36 -0.55 -8.20
N GLY A 195 -4.79 -1.25 -7.23
CA GLY A 195 -4.41 -2.65 -7.39
C GLY A 195 -4.27 -3.37 -6.06
N LEU A 196 -4.51 -4.68 -6.09
CA LEU A 196 -4.18 -5.61 -5.01
C LEU A 196 -2.84 -6.26 -5.36
N LEU A 197 -1.88 -6.22 -4.44
CA LEU A 197 -0.63 -6.98 -4.53
C LEU A 197 -0.75 -8.22 -3.66
N VAL A 198 -0.39 -9.38 -4.22
CA VAL A 198 -0.31 -10.65 -3.51
C VAL A 198 1.09 -11.21 -3.68
N ARG A 199 1.74 -11.60 -2.59
CA ARG A 199 3.02 -12.31 -2.59
C ARG A 199 2.83 -13.65 -1.93
N MET A 200 3.12 -14.72 -2.67
CA MET A 200 3.25 -16.07 -2.11
C MET A 200 4.67 -16.19 -1.53
N GLN A 201 4.79 -16.78 -0.35
CA GLN A 201 6.07 -17.07 0.32
C GLN A 201 6.55 -18.49 0.03
#